data_AF-A0A2B4ST59-F1
#
_entry.id   AF-A0A2B4ST59-F1
#
_cell.length_a   1.000
_cell.length_b   1.000
_cell.length_c   1.000
_cell.angle_alpha   90.00
_cell.angle_beta   90.00
_cell.angle_gamma   90.00
#
_symmetry.space_group_name_H-M   'P 1'
#
loop_
_entity.id
_entity.type
_entity.pdbx_description
1 polymer ?
#
loop_
_entity_poly.entity_id
_entity_poly.type
_entity_poly.pdbx_seq_one_letter_code
_entity_poly.pdbx_strand_id
1 'polypeptide(L)'
;MESVDHSVTGIFSEILANRACADLEMLLLTRCKCEGFNEEVEIKENADDHKWLAEFAVGYINNAIQRQHREEGASSTGYGNCERLVGKSFSKGIKRNRGEFMVTSMHIHVFPPTGYNEDEVFRVSVKQFAQPKDGIFFLNSIRVSTYSKFANCADKSVDIKLCACAKTQTSDVTKKGLLFENGVPSKMFDTKTAVKNLDSNCLLFLRRDHGLFSFALEVANVCPNATSEFTKTGSTDQRVFTNTLPISLELPPKTFHFLTSVSKYIVKVDTVSKRTCKKRGIGYLSQFRNFWGFITVNMLLF
;
A
#
# COMPACT_ATOMS: atom_id res chain seq x y z
N MET A 1 33.43 8.38 -47.72
CA MET A 1 32.13 8.18 -48.37
C MET A 1 31.74 6.74 -48.05
N GLU A 2 31.19 6.51 -46.86
CA GLU A 2 30.80 5.18 -46.40
C GLU A 2 29.30 5.03 -46.61
N SER A 3 28.95 3.94 -47.29
CA SER A 3 27.64 3.62 -47.82
C SER A 3 26.58 3.58 -46.71
N VAL A 4 25.66 4.54 -46.74
CA VAL A 4 24.43 4.55 -45.94
C VAL A 4 23.38 3.74 -46.71
N ASP A 5 23.53 2.41 -46.68
CA ASP A 5 22.50 1.53 -47.21
C ASP A 5 21.60 1.07 -46.05
N HIS A 6 20.52 1.82 -45.83
CA HIS A 6 19.47 1.48 -44.87
C HIS A 6 18.49 0.42 -45.41
N SER A 7 18.78 -0.22 -46.55
CA SER A 7 17.91 -1.23 -47.16
C SER A 7 18.11 -2.66 -46.62
N VAL A 8 18.82 -2.84 -45.50
CA VAL A 8 18.83 -4.13 -44.80
C VAL A 8 17.54 -4.26 -43.99
N THR A 9 16.43 -4.58 -44.66
CA THR A 9 15.18 -5.08 -44.06
C THR A 9 15.41 -6.49 -43.50
N GLY A 10 16.18 -6.59 -42.43
CA GLY A 10 16.36 -7.80 -41.64
C GLY A 10 15.55 -7.73 -40.34
N ILE A 11 15.32 -8.88 -39.69
CA ILE A 11 14.61 -8.96 -38.40
C ILE A 11 15.31 -8.17 -37.26
N PHE A 12 16.56 -7.77 -37.47
CA PHE A 12 17.39 -7.00 -36.55
C PHE A 12 17.63 -5.56 -37.03
N SER A 13 16.88 -5.07 -38.02
CA SER A 13 17.01 -3.68 -38.45
C SER A 13 16.54 -2.73 -37.36
N GLU A 14 17.26 -1.62 -37.20
CA GLU A 14 16.95 -0.63 -36.18
C GLU A 14 15.60 0.04 -36.51
N ILE A 15 14.64 -0.07 -35.59
CA ILE A 15 13.33 0.54 -35.75
C ILE A 15 13.48 2.05 -35.54
N LEU A 16 12.97 2.85 -36.48
CA LEU A 16 12.96 4.33 -36.37
C LEU A 16 12.38 4.76 -35.02
N ALA A 17 13.07 5.69 -34.34
CA ALA A 17 12.75 6.16 -32.98
C ALA A 17 11.33 6.73 -32.79
N ASN A 18 10.60 6.96 -33.87
CA ASN A 18 9.25 7.53 -33.88
C ASN A 18 8.12 6.50 -34.05
N ARG A 19 8.44 5.19 -34.17
CA ARG A 19 7.42 4.13 -34.22
C ARG A 19 6.98 3.73 -32.82
N ALA A 20 5.67 3.61 -32.61
CA ALA A 20 5.08 3.01 -31.41
C ALA A 20 4.80 1.52 -31.65
N CYS A 21 4.58 0.77 -30.56
CA CYS A 21 4.15 -0.64 -30.64
C CYS A 21 2.86 -0.85 -31.46
N ALA A 22 2.03 0.18 -31.57
CA ALA A 22 0.80 0.18 -32.37
C ALA A 22 1.07 0.22 -33.89
N ASP A 23 2.27 0.64 -34.31
CA ASP A 23 2.67 0.76 -35.72
C ASP A 23 3.32 -0.53 -36.26
N LEU A 24 3.39 -1.58 -35.43
CA LEU A 24 3.94 -2.88 -35.79
C LEU A 24 2.81 -3.88 -35.97
N GLU A 25 2.78 -4.55 -37.12
CA GLU A 25 1.85 -5.64 -37.38
C GLU A 25 2.26 -6.85 -36.53
N MET A 26 1.66 -6.97 -35.36
CA MET A 26 1.98 -8.02 -34.39
C MET A 26 1.07 -9.24 -34.59
N LEU A 27 1.68 -10.43 -34.64
CA LEU A 27 0.97 -11.68 -34.47
C LEU A 27 0.25 -11.71 -33.11
N LEU A 28 -0.84 -12.46 -33.00
CA LEU A 28 -1.73 -12.53 -31.82
C LEU A 28 -1.03 -12.82 -30.47
N LEU A 29 0.19 -13.38 -30.48
CA LEU A 29 0.96 -13.71 -29.28
C LEU A 29 2.23 -12.86 -29.10
N THR A 30 2.54 -11.96 -30.03
CA THR A 30 3.70 -11.07 -29.92
C THR A 30 3.40 -9.94 -28.95
N ARG A 31 4.32 -9.71 -28.01
CA ARG A 31 4.26 -8.59 -27.07
C ARG A 31 5.35 -7.61 -27.40
N CYS A 32 4.96 -6.35 -27.56
CA CYS A 32 5.92 -5.28 -27.71
C CYS A 32 6.62 -5.03 -26.37
N LYS A 33 7.95 -5.00 -26.40
CA LYS A 33 8.80 -4.80 -25.24
C LYS A 33 9.55 -3.49 -25.42
N CYS A 34 9.14 -2.45 -24.71
CA CYS A 34 9.86 -1.18 -24.70
C CYS A 34 11.20 -1.31 -23.96
N GLU A 35 12.13 -0.41 -24.25
CA GLU A 35 13.34 -0.22 -23.46
C GLU A 35 12.96 -0.03 -21.97
N GLY A 36 13.68 -0.68 -21.07
CA GLY A 36 13.36 -0.69 -19.63
C GLY A 36 12.23 -1.62 -19.18
N PHE A 37 11.63 -2.43 -20.07
CA PHE A 37 10.60 -3.40 -19.67
C PHE A 37 11.10 -4.45 -18.65
N ASN A 38 12.39 -4.79 -18.66
CA ASN A 38 12.97 -5.71 -17.67
C ASN A 38 13.87 -4.99 -16.65
N GLU A 39 13.87 -3.65 -16.63
CA GLU A 39 14.69 -2.93 -15.67
C GLU A 39 14.15 -3.15 -14.27
N GLU A 40 15.05 -3.61 -13.41
CA GLU A 40 14.84 -3.66 -11.97
C GLU A 40 15.31 -2.33 -11.40
N VAL A 41 14.37 -1.54 -10.90
CA VAL A 41 14.70 -0.29 -10.21
C VAL A 41 14.72 -0.58 -8.73
N GLU A 42 15.90 -0.44 -8.13
CA GLU A 42 16.03 -0.49 -6.67
C GLU A 42 15.32 0.72 -6.06
N ILE A 43 14.45 0.44 -5.10
CA ILE A 43 13.78 1.45 -4.30
C ILE A 43 14.62 1.65 -3.04
N LYS A 44 14.96 2.91 -2.76
CA LYS A 44 15.64 3.29 -1.53
C LYS A 44 14.87 2.79 -0.30
N GLU A 45 15.59 2.27 0.69
CA GLU A 45 14.99 1.80 1.93
C GLU A 45 14.17 2.90 2.62
N ASN A 46 12.99 2.52 3.09
CA ASN A 46 12.03 3.40 3.77
C ASN A 46 11.74 4.73 3.05
N ALA A 47 11.82 4.77 1.72
CA ALA A 47 11.52 5.96 0.92
C ALA A 47 10.06 6.42 1.07
N ASP A 48 9.85 7.69 1.38
CA ASP A 48 8.53 8.28 1.66
C ASP A 48 7.53 8.10 0.51
N ASP A 49 7.99 8.14 -0.73
CA ASP A 49 7.17 7.99 -1.94
C ASP A 49 6.70 6.55 -2.20
N HIS A 50 7.20 5.57 -1.44
CA HIS A 50 6.81 4.16 -1.51
C HIS A 50 6.18 3.64 -0.21
N LYS A 51 6.16 4.43 0.87
CA LYS A 51 5.53 4.05 2.14
C LYS A 51 4.04 3.74 2.01
N TRP A 52 3.32 4.39 1.09
CA TRP A 52 1.92 4.08 0.82
C TRP A 52 1.70 2.64 0.33
N LEU A 53 2.60 2.08 -0.50
CA LEU A 53 2.53 0.66 -0.89
C LEU A 53 2.81 -0.27 0.30
N ALA A 54 3.72 0.11 1.18
CA ALA A 54 4.00 -0.65 2.40
C ALA A 54 2.81 -0.63 3.38
N GLU A 55 2.16 0.53 3.54
CA GLU A 55 0.91 0.69 4.29
C GLU A 55 -0.21 -0.18 3.73
N PHE A 56 -0.38 -0.17 2.41
CA PHE A 56 -1.35 -1.02 1.73
C PHE A 56 -1.11 -2.50 2.00
N ALA A 57 0.14 -2.95 1.90
CA ALA A 57 0.46 -4.36 2.12
C ALA A 57 0.24 -4.79 3.58
N VAL A 58 0.67 -4.00 4.58
CA VAL A 58 0.42 -4.31 6.00
C VAL A 58 -1.07 -4.22 6.31
N GLY A 59 -1.76 -3.22 5.77
CA GLY A 59 -3.21 -3.07 5.90
C GLY A 59 -3.96 -4.27 5.34
N TYR A 60 -3.56 -4.76 4.17
CA TYR A 60 -4.14 -5.95 3.54
C TYR A 60 -3.94 -7.21 4.40
N ILE A 61 -2.72 -7.42 4.93
CA ILE A 61 -2.42 -8.55 5.82
C ILE A 61 -3.24 -8.46 7.12
N ASN A 62 -3.30 -7.28 7.74
CA ASN A 62 -4.10 -7.07 8.96
C ASN A 62 -5.59 -7.33 8.72
N ASN A 63 -6.15 -6.84 7.61
CA ASN A 63 -7.54 -7.12 7.23
C ASN A 63 -7.76 -8.63 7.02
N ALA A 64 -6.78 -9.35 6.46
CA ALA A 64 -6.85 -10.80 6.26
C ALA A 64 -6.85 -11.57 7.60
N ILE A 65 -5.98 -11.19 8.56
CA ILE A 65 -5.95 -11.80 9.90
C ILE A 65 -7.29 -11.61 10.61
N GLN A 66 -7.82 -10.37 10.61
CA GLN A 66 -9.10 -10.06 11.24
C GLN A 66 -10.26 -10.83 10.59
N ARG A 67 -10.24 -10.99 9.26
CA ARG A 67 -11.25 -11.76 8.53
C ARG A 67 -11.18 -13.26 8.88
N GLN A 68 -9.99 -13.86 8.84
CA GLN A 68 -9.80 -15.28 9.19
C GLN A 68 -10.33 -15.58 10.59
N HIS A 69 -10.00 -14.74 11.57
CA HIS A 69 -10.49 -14.91 12.94
C HIS A 69 -12.02 -14.82 13.05
N ARG A 70 -12.64 -13.88 12.31
CA ARG A 70 -14.09 -13.68 12.32
C ARG A 70 -14.84 -14.83 11.67
N GLU A 71 -14.34 -15.34 10.54
CA GLU A 71 -15.03 -16.35 9.72
C GLU A 71 -14.88 -17.77 10.29
N GLU A 72 -13.77 -18.08 10.99
CA GLU A 72 -13.46 -19.43 11.48
C GLU A 72 -13.85 -19.70 12.96
N GLY A 73 -14.59 -18.79 13.63
CA GLY A 73 -15.54 -19.18 14.69
C GLY A 73 -15.15 -19.03 16.16
N ALA A 74 -14.37 -18.02 16.58
CA ALA A 74 -14.04 -17.81 18.00
C ALA A 74 -14.58 -16.50 18.62
N SER A 75 -14.79 -15.45 17.83
CA SER A 75 -15.28 -14.13 18.28
C SER A 75 -15.61 -13.29 17.04
N SER A 76 -16.65 -12.46 17.10
CA SER A 76 -17.00 -11.55 15.99
C SER A 76 -16.07 -10.34 15.86
N THR A 77 -15.05 -10.21 16.73
CA THR A 77 -14.28 -8.98 16.90
C THR A 77 -12.78 -9.20 17.13
N GLY A 78 -11.95 -8.24 16.69
CA GLY A 78 -10.52 -8.21 16.98
C GLY A 78 -9.61 -9.07 16.10
N TYR A 79 -8.53 -9.57 16.68
CA TYR A 79 -7.46 -10.37 16.03
C TYR A 79 -7.21 -11.72 16.75
N GLY A 80 -8.10 -12.11 17.68
CA GLY A 80 -7.90 -13.28 18.53
C GLY A 80 -6.64 -13.16 19.40
N ASN A 81 -5.89 -14.25 19.51
CA ASN A 81 -4.57 -14.27 20.16
C ASN A 81 -3.45 -13.63 19.30
N CYS A 82 -3.73 -13.34 18.03
CA CYS A 82 -2.77 -12.67 17.16
C CYS A 82 -2.75 -11.17 17.46
N GLU A 83 -1.57 -10.57 17.38
CA GLU A 83 -1.40 -9.13 17.48
C GLU A 83 -1.54 -8.47 16.10
N ARG A 84 -2.12 -7.27 16.09
CA ARG A 84 -2.13 -6.43 14.90
C ARG A 84 -0.70 -6.07 14.50
N LEU A 85 -0.36 -6.26 13.22
CA LEU A 85 0.96 -5.93 12.70
C LEU A 85 1.12 -4.40 12.59
N VAL A 86 2.22 -3.88 13.14
CA VAL A 86 2.56 -2.46 13.10
C VAL A 86 3.81 -2.27 12.24
N GLY A 87 3.67 -1.58 11.11
CA GLY A 87 4.77 -1.32 10.17
C GLY A 87 5.85 -0.43 10.79
N LYS A 88 7.09 -0.90 10.75
CA LYS A 88 8.27 -0.18 11.24
C LYS A 88 9.03 0.48 10.09
N SER A 89 9.39 -0.29 9.06
CA SER A 89 10.13 0.18 7.88
C SER A 89 9.97 -0.82 6.73
N PHE A 90 10.54 -0.51 5.57
CA PHE A 90 10.70 -1.48 4.49
C PHE A 90 12.11 -1.43 3.90
N SER A 91 12.59 -2.56 3.39
CA SER A 91 13.89 -2.70 2.72
C SER A 91 13.81 -3.61 1.49
N LYS A 92 14.91 -3.71 0.75
CA LYS A 92 15.03 -4.57 -0.45
C LYS A 92 13.88 -4.34 -1.44
N GLY A 93 13.51 -3.08 -1.63
CA GLY A 93 12.45 -2.70 -2.55
C GLY A 93 12.94 -2.83 -3.99
N ILE A 94 12.22 -3.61 -4.80
CA ILE A 94 12.51 -3.80 -6.22
C ILE A 94 11.24 -3.51 -6.99
N LYS A 95 11.33 -2.59 -7.93
CA LYS A 95 10.25 -2.27 -8.88
C LYS A 95 10.59 -2.85 -10.25
N ARG A 96 9.63 -3.55 -10.83
CA ARG A 96 9.72 -4.15 -12.17
C ARG A 96 8.57 -3.64 -13.02
N ASN A 97 8.89 -3.05 -14.16
CA ASN A 97 7.88 -2.75 -15.16
C ASN A 97 7.48 -4.05 -15.87
N ARG A 98 6.20 -4.18 -16.21
CA ARG A 98 5.63 -5.33 -16.93
C ARG A 98 4.53 -4.83 -17.86
N GLY A 99 4.92 -4.01 -18.82
CA GLY A 99 4.01 -3.40 -19.79
C GLY A 99 3.06 -2.43 -19.10
N GLU A 100 1.76 -2.75 -19.12
CA GLU A 100 0.71 -1.94 -18.49
C GLU A 100 0.75 -1.95 -16.95
N PHE A 101 1.54 -2.82 -16.35
CA PHE A 101 1.64 -2.97 -14.91
C PHE A 101 3.06 -2.70 -14.40
N MET A 102 3.15 -2.26 -13.16
CA MET A 102 4.39 -2.22 -12.40
C MET A 102 4.21 -3.14 -11.20
N VAL A 103 5.17 -4.04 -10.98
CA VAL A 103 5.20 -4.94 -9.83
C VAL A 103 6.27 -4.45 -8.88
N THR A 104 5.87 -4.14 -7.66
CA THR A 104 6.79 -3.74 -6.59
C THR A 104 6.87 -4.86 -5.57
N SER A 105 8.07 -5.31 -5.27
CA SER A 105 8.36 -6.27 -4.20
C SER A 105 9.18 -5.59 -3.12
N MET A 106 8.88 -5.82 -1.84
CA MET A 106 9.66 -5.26 -0.73
C MET A 106 9.60 -6.16 0.49
N HIS A 107 10.61 -6.06 1.35
CA HIS A 107 10.60 -6.65 2.69
C HIS A 107 10.05 -5.62 3.67
N ILE A 108 8.90 -5.91 4.25
CA ILE A 108 8.30 -5.07 5.29
C ILE A 108 8.74 -5.59 6.65
N HIS A 109 9.32 -4.70 7.44
CA HIS A 109 9.66 -4.93 8.84
C HIS A 109 8.51 -4.42 9.69
N VAL A 110 7.96 -5.30 10.52
CA VAL A 110 6.94 -4.94 11.51
C VAL A 110 7.52 -5.12 12.91
N PHE A 111 7.03 -4.30 13.84
CA PHE A 111 7.48 -4.39 15.23
C PHE A 111 7.23 -5.80 15.80
N PRO A 112 8.16 -6.33 16.62
CA PRO A 112 7.98 -7.63 17.25
C PRO A 112 6.73 -7.65 18.14
N PRO A 113 6.06 -8.81 18.25
CA PRO A 113 5.05 -9.02 19.28
C PRO A 113 5.68 -9.01 20.67
N THR A 114 4.83 -8.89 21.70
CA THR A 114 5.28 -8.76 23.09
C THR A 114 6.13 -9.96 23.53
N GLY A 115 7.30 -9.68 24.12
CA GLY A 115 8.24 -10.72 24.56
C GLY A 115 9.24 -11.19 23.49
N TYR A 116 9.28 -10.53 22.34
CA TYR A 116 10.30 -10.71 21.29
C TYR A 116 11.02 -9.39 20.99
N ASN A 117 12.27 -9.50 20.52
CA ASN A 117 13.12 -8.34 20.21
C ASN A 117 13.40 -8.16 18.71
N GLU A 118 13.15 -9.19 17.92
CA GLU A 118 13.46 -9.23 16.49
C GLU A 118 12.24 -8.82 15.67
N ASP A 119 12.42 -7.88 14.74
CA ASP A 119 11.36 -7.49 13.83
C ASP A 119 10.85 -8.70 13.02
N GLU A 120 9.55 -8.75 12.81
CA GLU A 120 8.96 -9.72 11.92
C GLU A 120 9.01 -9.20 10.48
N VAL A 121 9.47 -10.03 9.56
CA VAL A 121 9.74 -9.62 8.17
C VAL A 121 8.80 -10.36 7.22
N PHE A 122 8.11 -9.58 6.38
CA PHE A 122 7.24 -10.09 5.33
C PHE A 122 7.74 -9.61 3.98
N ARG A 123 8.04 -10.54 3.08
CA ARG A 123 8.26 -10.22 1.67
C ARG A 123 6.90 -10.11 0.99
N VAL A 124 6.56 -8.91 0.53
CA VAL A 124 5.29 -8.64 -0.13
C VAL A 124 5.50 -8.31 -1.60
N SER A 125 4.51 -8.62 -2.42
CA SER A 125 4.46 -8.20 -3.82
C SER A 125 3.13 -7.54 -4.11
N VAL A 126 3.18 -6.34 -4.68
CA VAL A 126 2.01 -5.57 -5.10
C VAL A 126 2.13 -5.22 -6.58
N LYS A 127 0.99 -5.14 -7.25
CA LYS A 127 0.89 -4.82 -8.68
C LYS A 127 0.01 -3.60 -8.85
N GLN A 128 0.57 -2.56 -9.47
CA GLN A 128 -0.15 -1.34 -9.83
C GLN A 128 -0.17 -1.17 -11.35
N PHE A 129 -1.04 -0.31 -11.85
CA PHE A 129 -0.98 0.11 -13.24
C PHE A 129 0.23 1.02 -13.47
N ALA A 130 0.83 0.93 -14.65
CA ALA A 130 1.93 1.80 -15.06
C ALA A 130 1.45 3.23 -15.30
N GLN A 131 0.20 3.37 -15.76
CA GLN A 131 -0.51 4.65 -15.81
C GLN A 131 -1.20 4.94 -14.46
N PRO A 132 -1.41 6.22 -14.11
CA PRO A 132 -2.10 6.58 -12.87
C PRO A 132 -3.57 6.13 -12.90
N LYS A 133 -3.82 4.98 -12.28
CA LYS A 133 -5.15 4.37 -12.19
C LYS A 133 -5.33 3.72 -10.83
N ASP A 134 -6.50 3.95 -10.25
CA ASP A 134 -6.90 3.35 -8.98
C ASP A 134 -7.00 1.83 -9.06
N GLY A 135 -6.89 1.19 -7.90
CA GLY A 135 -6.99 -0.26 -7.77
C GLY A 135 -5.63 -0.92 -7.91
N ILE A 136 -4.98 -1.11 -6.77
CA ILE A 136 -3.72 -1.86 -6.66
C ILE A 136 -4.05 -3.27 -6.21
N PHE A 137 -3.40 -4.23 -6.87
CA PHE A 137 -3.57 -5.63 -6.58
C PHE A 137 -2.50 -6.07 -5.59
N PHE A 138 -2.93 -6.56 -4.44
CA PHE A 138 -2.06 -7.33 -3.57
C PHE A 138 -1.83 -8.71 -4.23
N LEU A 139 -0.59 -9.06 -4.56
CA LEU A 139 -0.29 -10.34 -5.22
C LEU A 139 -0.05 -11.44 -4.20
N ASN A 140 0.88 -11.20 -3.26
CA ASN A 140 1.21 -12.17 -2.21
C ASN A 140 1.95 -11.51 -1.04
N SER A 141 1.95 -12.23 0.07
CA SER A 141 2.94 -12.07 1.15
C SER A 141 3.55 -13.41 1.49
N ILE A 142 4.85 -13.39 1.80
CA ILE A 142 5.60 -14.53 2.28
C ILE A 142 6.32 -14.06 3.53
N ARG A 143 6.02 -14.66 4.67
CA ARG A 143 6.77 -14.40 5.90
C ARG A 143 8.19 -14.93 5.75
N VAL A 144 9.16 -14.06 5.97
CA VAL A 144 10.60 -14.38 5.91
C VAL A 144 11.08 -14.82 7.29
N SER A 145 10.59 -14.19 8.35
CA SER A 145 10.91 -14.57 9.73
C SER A 145 10.32 -15.94 10.10
N THR A 146 11.02 -16.68 10.96
CA THR A 146 10.58 -17.99 11.44
C THR A 146 9.31 -17.87 12.28
N TYR A 147 8.26 -18.60 11.92
CA TYR A 147 6.95 -18.53 12.59
C TYR A 147 6.63 -19.74 13.49
N SER A 148 7.45 -20.78 13.51
CA SER A 148 7.26 -21.94 14.40
C SER A 148 7.21 -21.54 15.88
N LYS A 149 7.89 -20.45 16.26
CA LYS A 149 7.85 -19.86 17.60
C LYS A 149 6.45 -19.41 18.05
N PHE A 150 5.51 -19.20 17.12
CA PHE A 150 4.13 -18.80 17.41
C PHE A 150 3.16 -19.98 17.46
N ALA A 151 3.59 -21.22 17.16
CA ALA A 151 2.69 -22.36 17.05
C ALA A 151 1.87 -22.63 18.34
N ASN A 152 2.42 -22.28 19.50
CA ASN A 152 1.77 -22.50 20.79
C ASN A 152 0.79 -21.39 21.18
N CYS A 153 0.91 -20.18 20.63
CA CYS A 153 0.06 -19.04 20.98
C CYS A 153 -0.86 -18.58 19.85
N ALA A 154 -0.58 -18.96 18.60
CA ALA A 154 -1.36 -18.54 17.47
C ALA A 154 -2.79 -19.01 17.61
N ASP A 155 -3.72 -18.13 17.25
CA ASP A 155 -5.13 -18.50 17.21
C ASP A 155 -5.33 -19.59 16.14
N LYS A 156 -6.10 -20.63 16.46
CA LYS A 156 -6.35 -21.74 15.54
C LYS A 156 -7.11 -21.30 14.29
N SER A 157 -7.85 -20.20 14.39
CA SER A 157 -8.65 -19.59 13.32
C SER A 157 -7.84 -18.71 12.36
N VAL A 158 -6.51 -18.59 12.55
CA VAL A 158 -5.65 -17.71 11.75
C VAL A 158 -4.46 -18.50 11.20
N ASP A 159 -4.12 -18.29 9.93
CA ASP A 159 -2.90 -18.87 9.35
C ASP A 159 -1.67 -18.38 10.15
N ILE A 160 -0.93 -19.33 10.72
CA ILE A 160 0.31 -19.08 11.48
C ILE A 160 1.35 -18.29 10.67
N LYS A 161 1.30 -18.35 9.33
CA LYS A 161 2.17 -17.54 8.46
C LYS A 161 1.88 -16.05 8.54
N LEU A 162 0.70 -15.66 8.98
CA LEU A 162 0.28 -14.27 9.17
C LEU A 162 0.28 -13.87 10.65
N CYS A 163 -0.05 -14.79 11.55
CA CYS A 163 -0.18 -14.53 12.98
C CYS A 163 1.17 -14.28 13.68
N ALA A 164 1.24 -13.23 14.48
CA ALA A 164 2.30 -13.01 15.46
C ALA A 164 1.64 -12.83 16.83
N CYS A 165 2.11 -13.53 17.86
CA CYS A 165 1.50 -13.52 19.19
C CYS A 165 2.56 -13.44 20.30
N ALA A 166 2.14 -12.97 21.47
CA ALA A 166 3.03 -12.75 22.60
C ALA A 166 3.62 -14.06 23.15
N LYS A 167 4.85 -13.99 23.66
CA LYS A 167 5.53 -15.14 24.30
C LYS A 167 4.91 -15.52 25.66
N THR A 168 4.40 -14.52 26.39
CA THR A 168 3.70 -14.63 27.68
C THR A 168 2.58 -13.58 27.74
N GLN A 169 1.45 -13.85 28.40
CA GLN A 169 0.40 -12.86 28.70
C GLN A 169 0.86 -11.85 29.79
N THR A 170 2.05 -11.29 29.63
CA THR A 170 2.56 -10.25 30.52
C THR A 170 2.08 -8.89 30.03
N SER A 171 1.43 -8.16 30.93
CA SER A 171 0.88 -6.83 30.70
C SER A 171 1.93 -5.82 30.23
N ASP A 172 1.63 -5.18 29.11
CA ASP A 172 1.89 -3.77 28.77
C ASP A 172 3.30 -3.19 28.66
N VAL A 173 4.40 -3.89 28.97
CA VAL A 173 5.71 -3.21 29.02
C VAL A 173 6.24 -2.79 27.64
N THR A 174 6.02 -3.56 26.56
CA THR A 174 6.59 -3.28 25.23
C THR A 174 5.74 -2.42 24.29
N LYS A 175 4.46 -2.16 24.62
CA LYS A 175 3.56 -1.37 23.74
C LYS A 175 3.37 0.08 24.17
N LYS A 176 3.88 0.48 25.34
CA LYS A 176 3.84 1.88 25.80
C LYS A 176 4.49 2.79 24.74
N GLY A 177 3.66 3.60 24.09
CA GLY A 177 4.07 4.54 23.05
C GLY A 177 3.95 4.03 21.61
N LEU A 178 3.76 2.73 21.37
CA LEU A 178 3.51 2.18 20.02
C LEU A 178 2.03 2.14 19.66
N LEU A 179 1.16 1.88 20.65
CA LEU A 179 -0.28 1.96 20.50
C LEU A 179 -0.83 3.08 21.41
N PHE A 180 -1.93 3.68 20.98
CA PHE A 180 -2.82 4.45 21.84
C PHE A 180 -3.60 3.50 22.77
N GLU A 181 -4.22 4.04 23.82
CA GLU A 181 -5.01 3.27 24.81
C GLU A 181 -6.15 2.47 24.16
N ASN A 182 -6.68 2.95 23.03
CA ASN A 182 -7.71 2.28 22.25
C ASN A 182 -7.18 1.19 21.29
N GLY A 183 -5.89 0.82 21.38
CA GLY A 183 -5.26 -0.23 20.57
C GLY A 183 -4.86 0.20 19.15
N VAL A 184 -5.12 1.44 18.75
CA VAL A 184 -4.66 2.00 17.47
C VAL A 184 -3.14 2.24 17.50
N PRO A 185 -2.38 1.94 16.44
CA PRO A 185 -0.99 2.33 16.31
C PRO A 185 -0.79 3.84 16.35
N SER A 186 0.04 4.31 17.28
CA SER A 186 0.44 5.71 17.39
C SER A 186 1.31 6.17 16.21
N LYS A 187 1.99 5.21 15.56
CA LYS A 187 2.82 5.41 14.38
C LYS A 187 2.84 4.18 13.48
N MET A 188 3.09 4.41 12.19
CA MET A 188 3.46 3.38 11.21
C MET A 188 4.51 3.97 10.27
N PHE A 189 5.56 3.21 9.94
CA PHE A 189 6.63 3.64 9.03
C PHE A 189 7.23 5.02 9.37
N ASP A 190 7.52 5.23 10.66
CA ASP A 190 8.01 6.48 11.28
C ASP A 190 7.08 7.71 11.19
N THR A 191 5.85 7.52 10.72
CA THR A 191 4.84 8.57 10.62
C THR A 191 3.83 8.45 11.75
N LYS A 192 3.57 9.57 12.45
CA LYS A 192 2.55 9.64 13.50
C LYS A 192 1.14 9.50 12.93
N THR A 193 0.28 8.79 13.64
CA THR A 193 -1.14 8.66 13.29
C THR A 193 -1.92 9.86 13.79
N ALA A 194 -2.54 10.59 12.87
CA ALA A 194 -3.58 11.57 13.18
C ALA A 194 -4.91 10.84 13.37
N VAL A 195 -5.53 11.02 14.53
CA VAL A 195 -6.81 10.40 14.90
C VAL A 195 -7.90 11.47 14.88
N LYS A 196 -8.98 11.22 14.15
CA LYS A 196 -10.20 12.02 14.15
C LYS A 196 -11.34 11.16 14.69
N ASN A 197 -12.01 11.64 15.72
CA ASN A 197 -13.26 11.02 16.17
C ASN A 197 -14.37 11.31 15.15
N LEU A 198 -15.02 10.25 14.68
CA LEU A 198 -16.19 10.32 13.81
C LEU A 198 -17.49 10.29 14.61
N ASP A 199 -17.55 9.46 15.65
CA ASP A 199 -18.70 9.37 16.55
C ASP A 199 -18.31 8.79 17.93
N SER A 200 -18.95 9.32 18.98
CA SER A 200 -18.94 8.77 20.35
C SER A 200 -17.56 8.50 20.99
N ASN A 201 -16.48 9.10 20.47
CA ASN A 201 -15.09 8.88 20.91
C ASN A 201 -14.59 7.44 20.74
N CYS A 202 -15.37 6.58 20.07
CA CYS A 202 -15.06 5.17 19.86
C CYS A 202 -15.05 4.77 18.38
N LEU A 203 -15.61 5.59 17.48
CA LEU A 203 -15.39 5.44 16.06
C LEU A 203 -14.33 6.42 15.57
N LEU A 204 -13.25 5.89 15.02
CA LEU A 204 -12.02 6.63 14.77
C LEU A 204 -11.66 6.56 13.29
N PHE A 205 -11.42 7.72 12.70
CA PHE A 205 -10.81 7.86 11.39
C PHE A 205 -9.35 8.21 11.53
N LEU A 206 -8.51 7.46 10.83
CA LEU A 206 -7.07 7.47 11.02
C LEU A 206 -6.40 7.92 9.74
N ARG A 207 -5.45 8.84 9.86
CA ARG A 207 -4.65 9.33 8.74
C ARG A 207 -3.18 9.35 9.10
N ARG A 208 -2.35 8.93 8.15
CA ARG A 208 -0.88 8.99 8.24
C ARG A 208 -0.34 9.61 6.97
N ASP A 209 0.31 10.76 7.07
CA ASP A 209 0.88 11.48 5.93
C ASP A 209 2.37 11.14 5.77
N HIS A 210 2.72 10.52 4.64
CA HIS A 210 4.06 10.08 4.30
C HIS A 210 4.67 11.03 3.27
N GLY A 211 5.50 11.95 3.76
CA GLY A 211 6.07 13.03 2.95
C GLY A 211 4.99 13.98 2.42
N LEU A 212 5.24 14.56 1.23
CA LEU A 212 4.34 15.54 0.61
C LEU A 212 3.29 14.92 -0.31
N PHE A 213 3.50 13.68 -0.74
CA PHE A 213 2.79 13.09 -1.87
C PHE A 213 2.04 11.81 -1.53
N SER A 214 2.07 11.32 -0.30
CA SER A 214 1.36 10.08 -0.01
C SER A 214 0.78 10.05 1.39
N PHE A 215 -0.31 9.31 1.56
CA PHE A 215 -0.95 9.14 2.86
C PHE A 215 -1.74 7.82 2.92
N ALA A 216 -1.90 7.28 4.12
CA ALA A 216 -2.71 6.10 4.40
C ALA A 216 -3.93 6.46 5.23
N LEU A 217 -5.05 5.77 4.98
CA LEU A 217 -6.32 5.96 5.66
C LEU A 217 -6.84 4.64 6.22
N GLU A 218 -7.31 4.70 7.46
CA GLU A 218 -7.97 3.58 8.14
C GLU A 218 -9.18 4.07 8.90
N VAL A 219 -10.06 3.14 9.25
CA VAL A 219 -11.16 3.37 10.18
C VAL A 219 -11.12 2.28 11.24
N ALA A 220 -11.39 2.65 12.49
CA ALA A 220 -11.47 1.72 13.59
C ALA A 220 -12.76 1.95 14.36
N ASN A 221 -13.50 0.88 14.59
CA ASN A 221 -14.61 0.86 15.51
C ASN A 221 -14.13 0.20 16.80
N VAL A 222 -13.77 1.02 17.79
CA VAL A 222 -13.38 0.53 19.13
C VAL A 222 -14.55 0.52 20.10
N CYS A 223 -15.78 0.79 19.61
CA CYS A 223 -16.99 0.70 20.42
C CYS A 223 -17.22 -0.76 20.85
N PRO A 224 -17.74 -1.00 22.08
CA PRO A 224 -17.87 -2.34 22.62
C PRO A 224 -19.00 -3.15 21.98
N ASN A 225 -20.14 -2.50 21.67
CA ASN A 225 -21.39 -3.19 21.29
C ASN A 225 -22.12 -2.52 20.10
N ALA A 226 -21.45 -1.62 19.36
CA ALA A 226 -22.08 -0.92 18.23
C ALA A 226 -21.46 -1.37 16.91
N THR A 227 -22.30 -1.70 15.93
CA THR A 227 -21.89 -1.87 14.54
C THR A 227 -22.21 -0.59 13.78
N SER A 228 -21.34 -0.14 12.89
CA SER A 228 -21.57 1.07 12.10
C SER A 228 -21.38 0.80 10.62
N GLU A 229 -22.22 1.39 9.78
CA GLU A 229 -21.97 1.41 8.35
C GLU A 229 -21.13 2.63 7.99
N PHE A 230 -20.00 2.39 7.34
CA PHE A 230 -19.07 3.42 6.93
C PHE A 230 -19.03 3.51 5.41
N THR A 231 -19.26 4.70 4.87
CA THR A 231 -19.10 4.98 3.46
C THR A 231 -18.17 6.17 3.24
N LYS A 232 -17.15 5.96 2.40
CA LYS A 232 -16.22 6.99 1.97
C LYS A 232 -16.33 7.22 0.48
N THR A 233 -16.51 8.47 0.11
CA THR A 233 -16.49 8.97 -1.27
C THR A 233 -15.43 10.05 -1.41
N GLY A 234 -15.05 10.39 -2.65
CA GLY A 234 -14.06 11.43 -2.89
C GLY A 234 -13.65 11.53 -4.35
N SER A 235 -12.86 12.56 -4.66
CA SER A 235 -12.24 12.74 -5.99
C SER A 235 -10.88 12.08 -6.07
N THR A 236 -10.56 11.57 -7.26
CA THR A 236 -9.31 10.93 -7.62
C THR A 236 -8.33 11.87 -8.32
N ASP A 237 -8.64 13.16 -8.45
CA ASP A 237 -7.84 14.12 -9.22
C ASP A 237 -6.36 14.14 -8.79
N GLN A 238 -5.49 13.76 -9.73
CA GLN A 238 -4.03 13.66 -9.56
C GLN A 238 -3.59 12.69 -8.44
N ARG A 239 -4.42 11.70 -8.12
CA ARG A 239 -4.17 10.72 -7.06
C ARG A 239 -4.47 9.31 -7.54
N VAL A 240 -3.68 8.37 -7.04
CA VAL A 240 -3.93 6.94 -7.19
C VAL A 240 -4.27 6.38 -5.82
N PHE A 241 -5.45 5.78 -5.72
CA PHE A 241 -5.91 5.08 -4.55
C PHE A 241 -5.63 3.58 -4.70
N THR A 242 -5.16 2.93 -3.64
CA THR A 242 -4.98 1.46 -3.68
C THR A 242 -6.30 0.73 -3.80
N ASN A 243 -7.37 1.28 -3.23
CA ASN A 243 -8.73 0.77 -3.38
C ASN A 243 -9.57 1.79 -4.14
N THR A 244 -10.39 1.32 -5.07
CA THR A 244 -11.32 2.15 -5.85
C THR A 244 -12.38 2.77 -4.94
N LEU A 245 -12.73 4.03 -5.20
CA LEU A 245 -13.85 4.71 -4.55
C LEU A 245 -15.16 4.46 -5.33
N PRO A 246 -16.34 4.49 -4.67
CA PRO A 246 -16.54 4.63 -3.22
C PRO A 246 -16.16 3.36 -2.45
N ILE A 247 -15.85 3.52 -1.16
CA ILE A 247 -15.59 2.39 -0.25
C ILE A 247 -16.72 2.35 0.78
N SER A 248 -17.47 1.27 0.80
CA SER A 248 -18.54 1.01 1.78
C SER A 248 -18.25 -0.29 2.52
N LEU A 249 -18.38 -0.26 3.84
CA LEU A 249 -18.07 -1.40 4.70
C LEU A 249 -18.84 -1.32 6.01
N GLU A 250 -19.21 -2.49 6.52
CA GLU A 250 -19.74 -2.67 7.85
C GLU A 250 -18.57 -2.76 8.85
N LEU A 251 -18.68 -2.03 9.95
CA LEU A 251 -17.70 -2.00 11.04
C LEU A 251 -18.30 -2.65 12.28
N PRO A 252 -18.08 -3.95 12.51
CA PRO A 252 -18.43 -4.59 13.77
C PRO A 252 -17.68 -3.95 14.96
N PRO A 253 -18.13 -4.20 16.20
CA PRO A 253 -17.43 -3.74 17.38
C PRO A 253 -15.97 -4.22 17.42
N LYS A 254 -15.08 -3.41 18.01
CA LYS A 254 -13.64 -3.70 18.18
C LYS A 254 -12.92 -4.17 16.90
N THR A 255 -13.21 -3.53 15.77
CA THR A 255 -12.57 -3.82 14.47
C THR A 255 -11.68 -2.68 13.98
N PHE A 256 -10.71 -3.03 13.13
CA PHE A 256 -9.75 -2.10 12.55
C PHE A 256 -9.63 -2.43 11.08
N HIS A 257 -10.04 -1.49 10.22
CA HIS A 257 -10.08 -1.69 8.79
C HIS A 257 -9.15 -0.71 8.09
N PHE A 258 -8.14 -1.26 7.40
CA PHE A 258 -7.41 -0.47 6.43
C PHE A 258 -8.32 -0.15 5.24
N LEU A 259 -8.46 1.14 4.93
CA LEU A 259 -9.35 1.61 3.87
C LEU A 259 -8.63 1.65 2.53
N THR A 260 -7.57 2.45 2.47
CA THR A 260 -6.82 2.73 1.24
C THR A 260 -5.58 3.54 1.59
N SER A 261 -4.56 3.46 0.74
CA SER A 261 -3.47 4.43 0.71
C SER A 261 -3.47 5.15 -0.62
N VAL A 262 -2.90 6.34 -0.60
CA VAL A 262 -3.01 7.29 -1.71
C VAL A 262 -1.63 7.80 -2.04
N SER A 263 -1.33 7.85 -3.33
CA SER A 263 -0.16 8.53 -3.87
C SER A 263 -0.59 9.60 -4.85
N LYS A 264 -0.07 10.81 -4.67
CA LYS A 264 -0.25 11.94 -5.56
C LYS A 264 0.78 11.85 -6.68
N TYR A 265 0.30 11.91 -7.92
CA TYR A 265 1.17 12.00 -9.10
C TYR A 265 1.09 13.42 -9.66
N ILE A 266 2.21 13.89 -10.21
CA ILE A 266 2.26 15.19 -10.91
C ILE A 266 2.20 14.90 -12.40
N VAL A 267 1.12 15.32 -13.06
CA VAL A 267 1.07 15.35 -14.52
C VAL A 267 1.89 16.56 -14.96
N LYS A 268 2.97 16.34 -15.72
CA LYS A 268 3.59 17.45 -16.45
C LYS A 268 2.59 17.91 -17.49
N VAL A 269 2.07 19.12 -17.33
CA VAL A 269 1.30 19.77 -18.38
C VAL A 269 2.30 20.21 -19.44
N ASP A 270 2.43 19.41 -20.50
CA ASP A 270 3.13 19.85 -21.70
C ASP A 270 2.28 20.92 -22.36
N THR A 271 2.51 22.19 -22.01
CA THR A 271 2.04 23.31 -22.82
C THR A 271 2.66 23.16 -24.19
N VAL A 272 1.82 22.96 -25.21
CA VAL A 272 2.19 22.78 -26.62
C VAL A 272 3.28 23.79 -27.00
N SER A 273 4.52 23.32 -27.06
CA SER A 273 5.62 24.02 -27.71
C SER A 273 6.41 22.97 -28.46
N LYS A 274 6.31 23.01 -29.79
CA LYS A 274 7.23 22.31 -30.69
C LYS A 274 8.66 22.68 -30.28
N ARG A 275 9.42 21.74 -29.72
CA ARG A 275 10.88 21.58 -29.91
C ARG A 275 11.46 20.42 -29.08
N THR A 276 12.04 19.47 -29.80
CA THR A 276 13.33 18.80 -29.55
C THR A 276 13.77 18.58 -28.09
N CYS A 277 13.87 17.30 -27.71
CA CYS A 277 14.58 16.83 -26.51
C CYS A 277 15.99 17.44 -26.41
N LYS A 278 16.19 18.35 -25.45
CA LYS A 278 17.50 18.71 -24.91
C LYS A 278 17.42 18.89 -23.39
N LYS A 279 18.50 18.49 -22.72
CA LYS A 279 18.71 18.38 -21.26
C LYS A 279 18.46 19.67 -20.45
N ARG A 280 18.02 19.42 -19.20
CA ARG A 280 18.14 20.19 -17.93
C ARG A 280 17.31 21.47 -17.73
N GLY A 281 16.71 21.57 -16.55
CA GLY A 281 16.24 22.81 -15.93
C GLY A 281 15.08 22.59 -14.95
N ILE A 282 15.37 22.67 -13.65
CA ILE A 282 14.39 22.57 -12.55
C ILE A 282 13.60 23.89 -12.48
N GLY A 283 12.27 23.80 -12.34
CA GLY A 283 11.40 24.94 -12.07
C GLY A 283 10.18 24.50 -11.25
N TYR A 284 10.12 24.92 -9.99
CA TYR A 284 9.01 24.67 -9.06
C TYR A 284 7.88 25.68 -9.29
N LEU A 285 6.63 25.22 -9.24
CA LEU A 285 5.48 26.05 -8.91
C LEU A 285 4.51 25.24 -8.05
N SER A 286 4.50 25.55 -6.75
CA SER A 286 3.57 25.03 -5.77
C SER A 286 2.28 25.85 -5.77
N GLN A 287 1.14 25.19 -5.87
CA GLN A 287 -0.12 25.74 -5.36
C GLN A 287 -0.67 24.81 -4.28
N PHE A 288 -0.70 25.34 -3.05
CA PHE A 288 -1.28 24.73 -1.88
C PHE A 288 -2.81 24.85 -1.94
N ARG A 289 -3.52 23.74 -1.72
CA ARG A 289 -4.95 23.76 -1.39
C ARG A 289 -5.27 22.69 -0.34
N ASN A 290 -5.49 23.21 0.87
CA ASN A 290 -6.15 22.72 2.09
C ASN A 290 -6.25 21.22 2.45
N PHE A 291 -6.05 21.03 3.75
CA PHE A 291 -5.70 19.82 4.51
C PHE A 291 -6.73 18.67 4.46
N TRP A 292 -7.98 18.87 3.99
CA TRP A 292 -9.04 17.85 4.02
C TRP A 292 -10.06 17.87 2.84
N GLY A 293 -9.91 18.74 1.84
CA GLY A 293 -11.03 19.15 0.97
C GLY A 293 -11.54 18.19 -0.12
N PHE A 294 -11.14 16.91 -0.15
CA PHE A 294 -11.41 16.02 -1.31
C PHE A 294 -12.10 14.69 -0.97
N ILE A 295 -12.37 14.44 0.31
CA ILE A 295 -12.95 13.19 0.80
C ILE A 295 -14.18 13.53 1.62
N THR A 296 -15.30 12.88 1.30
CA THR A 296 -16.53 12.94 2.10
C THR A 296 -16.72 11.59 2.78
N VAL A 297 -17.07 11.64 4.07
CA VAL A 297 -17.33 10.46 4.89
C VAL A 297 -18.79 10.56 5.36
N ASN A 298 -19.58 9.56 5.01
CA ASN A 298 -20.97 9.41 5.44
C ASN A 298 -21.08 8.17 6.32
N MET A 299 -21.99 8.21 7.30
CA MET A 299 -22.13 7.16 8.30
C MET A 299 -23.58 7.00 8.73
N LEU A 300 -23.98 5.74 8.92
CA LEU A 300 -25.25 5.33 9.51
C LEU A 300 -24.97 4.44 10.73
N LEU A 301 -25.59 4.77 11.86
CA LEU A 301 -25.57 3.99 13.09
C LEU A 301 -26.85 3.16 13.17
N PHE A 302 -26.72 1.89 13.55
CA PHE A 302 -27.83 0.97 13.80
C PHE A 302 -27.80 0.47 15.25
#